data_AF-A0A931ZZE3-F1
#
_entry.id   AF-A0A931ZZE3-F1
#
_cell.length_a   1.000
_cell.length_b   1.000
_cell.length_c   1.000
_cell.angle_alpha   90.00
_cell.angle_beta   90.00
_cell.angle_gamma   90.00
#
_symmetry.space_group_name_H-M   'P 1'
#
loop_
_entity.id
_entity.type
_entity.pdbx_description
1 polymer ?
#
loop_
_entity_poly.entity_id
_entity_poly.type
_entity_poly.pdbx_seq_one_letter_code
_entity_poly.pdbx_strand_id
1 'polypeptide(L)' 'MGIEKNENLEGGPTPADLAQICLDFGVDADDCDYMAEIEKWDDALGYAYSALCVAGVDDPEAFLRERGILE' A
#
# COMPACT_ATOMS: atom_id res chain seq x y z
N MET A 1 0.75 -7.63 30.61
CA MET A 1 0.17 -7.36 29.28
C MET A 1 1.14 -6.44 28.57
N GLY A 2 1.92 -6.98 27.64
CA GLY A 2 2.78 -6.17 26.79
C GLY A 2 1.88 -5.41 25.82
N ILE A 3 1.97 -4.09 25.85
CA ILE A 3 1.40 -3.26 24.80
C ILE A 3 2.54 -3.11 23.80
N GLU A 4 2.58 -3.97 22.79
CA GLU A 4 3.36 -3.71 21.59
C GLU A 4 2.64 -2.57 20.87
N LYS A 5 2.96 -1.34 21.28
CA LYS A 5 2.62 -0.16 20.50
C LYS A 5 3.34 -0.33 19.18
N ASN A 6 2.60 -0.67 18.14
CA ASN A 6 3.02 -0.51 16.76
C ASN A 6 3.57 0.93 16.62
N GLU A 7 4.89 1.07 16.42
CA GLU A 7 5.62 2.35 16.36
C GLU A 7 5.32 3.15 15.07
N ASN A 8 4.14 2.96 14.47
CA ASN A 8 3.76 3.61 13.22
C ASN A 8 3.04 4.94 13.45
N LEU A 9 3.70 5.84 14.20
CA LEU A 9 3.22 7.21 14.40
C LEU A 9 4.40 8.18 14.47
N GLU A 10 4.95 8.54 13.31
CA GLU A 10 5.32 9.92 12.96
C GLU A 10 5.07 10.18 11.45
N GLY A 11 3.79 10.14 11.04
CA GLY A 11 3.29 10.87 9.85
C GLY A 11 3.51 10.28 8.44
N GLY A 12 3.97 9.04 8.31
CA GLY A 12 4.13 8.37 7.02
C GLY A 12 2.87 7.62 6.54
N PRO A 13 2.78 7.29 5.24
CA PRO A 13 1.68 6.50 4.69
C PRO A 13 1.68 5.07 5.24
N THR A 14 0.49 4.52 5.43
CA THR A 14 0.27 3.16 5.97
C THR A 14 -0.11 2.17 4.86
N PRO A 15 0.05 0.85 5.07
CA PRO A 15 -0.44 -0.17 4.13
C PRO A 15 -1.92 0.01 3.76
N ALA A 16 -2.75 0.51 4.69
CA ALA A 16 -4.14 0.82 4.42
C ALA A 16 -4.31 2.02 3.45
N ASP A 17 -3.48 3.05 3.56
CA ASP A 17 -3.49 4.18 2.60
C ASP A 17 -3.07 3.72 1.20
N LEU A 18 -2.07 2.84 1.14
CA LEU A 18 -1.60 2.22 -0.10
C LEU A 18 -2.71 1.38 -0.76
N ALA A 19 -3.38 0.52 0.02
CA ALA A 19 -4.50 -0.29 -0.44
C ALA A 19 -5.65 0.58 -0.97
N GLN A 20 -5.96 1.68 -0.27
CA GLN A 20 -7.03 2.60 -0.68
C GLN A 20 -6.73 3.27 -2.03
N ILE A 21 -5.47 3.59 -2.32
CA ILE A 21 -5.06 4.16 -3.60
C ILE A 21 -5.09 3.13 -4.72
N CYS A 22 -4.68 1.89 -4.44
CA CYS A 22 -4.79 0.80 -5.39
C CYS A 22 -6.27 0.53 -5.74
N LEU A 23 -7.15 0.54 -4.74
CA LEU A 23 -8.58 0.38 -4.93
C LEU A 23 -9.20 1.52 -5.76
N ASP A 24 -8.82 2.76 -5.49
CA ASP A 24 -9.25 3.94 -6.26
C ASP A 24 -8.80 3.89 -7.74
N PHE A 25 -7.63 3.31 -7.99
CA PHE A 25 -7.16 3.06 -9.36
C PHE A 25 -7.95 1.97 -10.10
N GLY A 26 -8.52 1.02 -9.36
CA GLY A 26 -9.25 -0.12 -9.91
C GLY A 26 -8.52 -1.46 -9.78
N VAL A 27 -7.56 -1.57 -8.85
CA VAL A 27 -7.06 -2.87 -8.38
C VAL A 27 -8.21 -3.64 -7.70
N ASP A 28 -8.16 -4.97 -7.78
CA ASP A 28 -9.17 -5.83 -7.19
C ASP A 28 -9.32 -5.60 -5.67
N ALA A 29 -10.56 -5.66 -5.18
CA ALA A 29 -10.86 -5.36 -3.79
C ALA A 29 -10.28 -6.41 -2.83
N ASP A 30 -10.26 -7.70 -3.22
CA ASP A 30 -9.67 -8.76 -2.40
C ASP A 30 -8.14 -8.56 -2.27
N ASP A 31 -7.48 -8.12 -3.35
CA ASP A 31 -6.05 -7.79 -3.33
C ASP A 31 -5.76 -6.56 -2.45
N CYS A 32 -6.63 -5.55 -2.48
CA CYS A 32 -6.50 -4.36 -1.64
C CYS A 32 -6.75 -4.66 -0.15
N ASP A 33 -7.77 -5.48 0.17
CA ASP A 33 -8.05 -5.90 1.53
C ASP A 33 -6.87 -6.69 2.12
N TYR A 34 -6.30 -7.62 1.34
CA TYR A 34 -5.10 -8.35 1.76
C TYR A 34 -3.92 -7.41 2.02
N MET A 35 -3.70 -6.42 1.16
CA MET A 35 -2.62 -5.43 1.29
C MET A 35 -2.74 -4.58 2.56
N ALA A 36 -3.97 -4.22 2.95
CA ALA A 36 -4.23 -3.45 4.17
C ALA A 36 -3.95 -4.26 5.45
N GLU A 37 -3.99 -5.59 5.39
CA GLU A 37 -3.68 -6.49 6.51
C GLU A 37 -2.17 -6.75 6.66
N ILE A 38 -1.34 -6.37 5.69
CA ILE A 38 0.11 -6.58 5.76
C ILE A 38 0.73 -5.64 6.79
N GLU A 39 1.33 -6.20 7.83
CA GLU A 39 1.94 -5.42 8.93
C GLU A 39 3.21 -4.67 8.51
N LYS A 40 3.94 -5.20 7.52
CA LYS A 40 5.22 -4.63 7.06
C LYS A 40 5.03 -3.80 5.79
N TRP A 41 5.44 -2.54 5.87
CA TRP A 41 5.38 -1.61 4.74
C TRP A 41 6.05 -2.14 3.46
N ASP A 42 7.27 -2.66 3.55
CA ASP A 42 8.00 -3.18 2.37
C ASP A 42 7.27 -4.35 1.68
N ASP A 43 6.64 -5.23 2.47
CA ASP A 43 5.88 -6.37 1.93
C ASP A 43 4.59 -5.86 1.25
N ALA A 44 3.90 -4.90 1.87
CA ALA A 44 2.71 -4.27 1.31
C ALA A 44 3.03 -3.51 0.01
N LEU A 45 4.15 -2.79 -0.03
CA LEU A 45 4.63 -2.06 -1.18
C LEU A 45 4.99 -3.00 -2.35
N GLY A 46 5.71 -4.08 -2.08
CA GLY A 46 6.03 -5.09 -3.09
C GLY A 46 4.78 -5.77 -3.67
N TYR A 47 3.79 -6.01 -2.82
CA TYR A 47 2.50 -6.55 -3.25
C TYR A 47 1.72 -5.52 -4.11
N ALA A 48 1.64 -4.26 -3.68
CA ALA A 48 1.01 -3.18 -4.43
C ALA A 48 1.61 -2.98 -5.81
N TYR A 49 2.94 -3.02 -5.94
CA TYR A 49 3.60 -2.94 -7.23
C TYR A 49 3.16 -4.06 -8.17
N SER A 50 3.04 -5.28 -7.66
CA SER A 50 2.60 -6.43 -8.44
C SER A 50 1.14 -6.26 -8.87
N ALA A 51 0.27 -5.85 -7.95
CA ALA A 51 -1.15 -5.64 -8.22
C ALA A 51 -1.41 -4.50 -9.23
N LEU A 52 -0.69 -3.37 -9.08
CA LEU A 52 -0.75 -2.24 -10.00
C LEU A 52 -0.24 -2.60 -11.41
N CYS A 53 0.85 -3.38 -11.51
CA CYS A 53 1.31 -3.91 -12.81
C CYS A 53 0.22 -4.75 -13.50
N VAL A 54 -0.46 -5.63 -12.73
CA VAL A 54 -1.55 -6.47 -13.26
C VAL A 54 -2.75 -5.63 -13.69
N ALA A 55 -3.05 -4.55 -12.96
CA ALA A 55 -4.08 -3.57 -13.31
C ALA A 55 -3.71 -2.68 -14.51
N GLY A 56 -2.50 -2.80 -15.05
CA GLY A 56 -2.05 -2.08 -16.25
C GLY A 56 -1.30 -0.78 -15.96
N VAL A 57 -0.78 -0.58 -14.74
CA VAL A 57 0.14 0.51 -14.45
C VAL A 57 1.54 0.13 -14.94
N ASP A 58 2.05 0.87 -15.93
CA ASP A 58 3.40 0.66 -16.48
C ASP A 58 4.52 0.99 -15.48
N ASP A 59 4.30 1.98 -14.60
CA ASP A 59 5.26 2.42 -13.57
C ASP A 59 4.57 2.61 -12.20
N PRO A 60 4.45 1.54 -11.40
CA PRO A 60 3.80 1.60 -10.08
C PRO A 60 4.50 2.53 -9.09
N GLU A 61 5.82 2.66 -9.18
CA GLU A 61 6.57 3.57 -8.29
C GLU A 61 6.22 5.02 -8.57
N ALA A 62 6.27 5.43 -9.84
CA ALA A 62 5.89 6.78 -10.25
C ALA A 62 4.43 7.08 -9.88
N PHE A 63 3.53 6.12 -10.14
CA PHE A 63 2.11 6.24 -9.77
C PHE A 63 1.92 6.52 -8.27
N LEU A 64 2.58 5.76 -7.40
CA LEU A 64 2.46 5.95 -5.95
C LEU A 64 3.14 7.25 -5.47
N ARG A 65 4.25 7.67 -6.09
CA ARG A 65 4.90 8.96 -5.81
C ARG A 65 4.00 10.14 -6.19
N GLU A 66 3.34 10.08 -7.35
CA GLU A 66 2.35 11.10 -7.77
C GLU A 66 1.16 11.20 -6.82
N ARG A 67 0.80 10.10 -6.15
CA ARG A 67 -0.26 10.04 -5.14
C ARG A 67 0.21 10.41 -3.73
N GLY A 68 1.49 10.72 -3.55
CA GLY A 68 2.07 11.13 -2.26
C GLY A 68 2.27 9.97 -1.27
N ILE A 69 2.29 8.73 -1.76
CA ILE A 69 2.59 7.54 -0.94
C ILE A 69 4.09 7.27 -0.85
N LEU A 70 4.84 7.62 -1.89
CA LEU A 70 6.29 7.53 -1.90
C LEU A 70 6.88 8.93 -1.95
N GLU A 71 7.88 9.19 -1.11
CA GLU A 71 8.69 10.42 -1.15
C GLU A 71 9.81 10.33 -2.22
#